data_AF-A0A356UGI4-F1
#
_entry.id   AF-A0A356UGI4-F1
#
_cell.length_a   1.000
_cell.length_b   1.000
_cell.length_c   1.000
_cell.angle_alpha   90.00
_cell.angle_beta   90.00
_cell.angle_gamma   90.00
#
_symmetry.space_group_name_H-M   'P 1'
#
loop_
_entity.id
_entity.type
_entity.pdbx_description
1 polymer ?
#
loop_
_entity_poly.entity_id
_entity_poly.type
_entity_poly.pdbx_seq_one_letter_code
_entity_poly.pdbx_strand_id
1 'polypeptide(L)' 'DNVTMMIDTVVYYQVTDAFKYTYEIANPILAIENLTATTLRNIVGDLELDETLTSRDIVNTRLRVILDEATDKWG' A
#
# COMPACT_ATOMS: atom_id res chain seq x y z
N ASP A 1 12.69 1.10 21.60
CA ASP A 1 13.34 0.24 20.60
C ASP A 1 13.72 1.03 19.37
N ASN A 2 15.02 1.18 19.11
CA ASN A 2 15.53 1.77 17.87
C ASN A 2 15.94 0.64 16.92
N VAL A 3 14.96 -0.14 16.47
CA VAL A 3 15.19 -1.24 15.53
C VAL A 3 14.99 -0.74 14.11
N THR A 4 16.04 -0.85 13.30
CA THR A 4 15.96 -0.61 11.87
C THR A 4 15.39 -1.86 11.19
N MET A 5 14.18 -1.77 10.63
CA MET A 5 13.54 -2.86 9.90
C MET A 5 13.56 -2.56 8.39
N MET A 6 14.02 -3.54 7.59
CA MET A 6 13.89 -3.51 6.13
C MET A 6 12.69 -4.37 5.72
N ILE A 7 11.81 -3.81 4.91
CA ILE A 7 10.56 -4.44 4.49
C ILE A 7 10.48 -4.38 2.98
N ASP A 8 10.37 -5.55 2.36
CA ASP A 8 10.09 -5.70 0.93
C ASP A 8 8.60 -6.03 0.74
N THR A 9 8.00 -5.53 -0.34
CA THR A 9 6.58 -5.77 -0.63
C THR A 9 6.37 -5.89 -2.14
N VAL A 10 5.39 -6.71 -2.52
CA VAL A 10 4.93 -6.88 -3.90
C VAL A 10 3.45 -6.55 -3.95
N VAL A 11 3.06 -5.68 -4.88
CA VAL A 11 1.67 -5.27 -5.08
C VAL A 11 1.20 -5.79 -6.43
N TYR A 12 0.08 -6.51 -6.41
CA TYR A 12 -0.64 -6.91 -7.62
C TYR A 12 -1.87 -6.02 -7.77
N TYR A 13 -2.06 -5.47 -8.97
CA TYR A 13 -3.22 -4.65 -9.29
C TYR A 13 -3.73 -4.98 -10.70
N GLN A 14 -4.98 -4.64 -10.94
CA GLN A 14 -5.63 -4.78 -12.24
C GLN A 14 -6.36 -3.47 -12.53
N VAL A 15 -6.19 -2.95 -13.75
CA VAL A 15 -6.96 -1.79 -14.22
C VAL A 15 -8.40 -2.23 -14.46
N THR A 16 -9.32 -1.58 -13.77
CA THR A 16 -10.78 -1.79 -13.87
C THR A 16 -11.42 -0.84 -14.88
N ASP A 17 -10.91 0.39 -14.98
CA ASP A 17 -11.39 1.42 -15.89
C ASP A 17 -10.22 2.13 -16.59
N ALA A 18 -9.97 1.75 -17.85
CA ALA A 18 -8.89 2.30 -18.65
C ALA A 18 -9.04 3.81 -18.93
N PHE A 19 -10.26 4.35 -18.92
CA PHE A 19 -10.48 5.78 -19.13
C PHE A 19 -9.98 6.55 -17.92
N LYS A 20 -10.42 6.17 -16.71
CA LYS A 20 -9.94 6.82 -15.47
C LYS A 20 -8.44 6.66 -15.29
N TYR A 21 -7.89 5.48 -15.57
CA TYR A 21 -6.46 5.22 -15.44
C TYR A 21 -5.60 6.11 -16.33
N THR A 22 -6.13 6.52 -17.48
CA THR A 22 -5.40 7.36 -18.46
C THR A 22 -5.58 8.85 -18.20
N TYR A 23 -6.74 9.28 -17.70
CA TYR A 23 -7.11 10.71 -17.63
C TYR A 23 -7.17 11.29 -16.21
N GLU A 24 -7.49 10.49 -15.20
CA GLU A 24 -7.65 10.96 -13.81
C GLU A 24 -6.33 11.00 -13.04
N ILE A 25 -5.27 10.39 -13.59
CA ILE A 25 -3.95 10.35 -12.95
C ILE A 25 -2.80 10.42 -13.96
N ALA A 26 -1.80 11.25 -13.68
CA ALA A 26 -0.68 11.47 -14.59
C ALA A 26 0.38 10.35 -14.57
N ASN A 27 0.55 9.67 -13.43
CA ASN A 27 1.46 8.55 -13.28
C ASN A 27 0.94 7.55 -12.22
N PRO A 28 0.07 6.61 -12.62
CA PRO A 28 -0.55 5.66 -11.70
C PRO A 28 0.45 4.74 -11.03
N ILE A 29 1.48 4.27 -11.75
CA ILE A 29 2.49 3.36 -11.21
C ILE A 29 3.25 4.02 -10.05
N LEU A 30 3.74 5.24 -10.27
CA LEU A 30 4.44 6.00 -9.23
C LEU A 30 3.53 6.33 -8.05
N ALA A 31 2.25 6.61 -8.30
CA ALA A 31 1.27 6.86 -7.25
C ALA A 31 1.04 5.62 -6.38
N ILE A 32 0.90 4.43 -6.98
CA ILE A 32 0.80 3.15 -6.25
C ILE A 32 2.03 2.93 -5.38
N GLU A 33 3.22 3.10 -5.93
CA GLU A 33 4.48 2.90 -5.18
C GLU A 33 4.56 3.83 -3.97
N ASN A 34 4.29 5.12 -4.15
CA ASN A 34 4.31 6.10 -3.07
C ASN A 34 3.23 5.84 -2.02
N LEU A 35 2.03 5.45 -2.46
CA LEU A 35 0.93 5.14 -1.55
C LEU A 35 1.23 3.88 -0.74
N THR A 36 1.79 2.85 -1.38
CA THR A 36 2.22 1.61 -0.73
C THR A 36 3.30 1.89 0.31
N ALA A 37 4.35 2.63 -0.07
CA ALA A 37 5.45 2.96 0.84
C ALA A 37 4.99 3.79 2.05
N THR A 38 4.11 4.77 1.83
CA THR A 38 3.54 5.59 2.91
C THR A 38 2.65 4.75 3.83
N THR A 39 1.79 3.91 3.26
CA THR A 39 0.85 3.09 4.02
C THR A 39 1.58 2.02 4.84
N LEU A 40 2.57 1.35 4.27
CA LEU A 40 3.43 0.41 5.00
C LEU A 40 4.16 1.10 6.15
N ARG A 41 4.73 2.29 5.92
CA ARG A 41 5.41 3.06 6.97
C ARG A 41 4.46 3.38 8.13
N ASN A 42 3.22 3.79 7.82
CA ASN A 42 2.23 4.10 8.85
C ASN A 42 1.83 2.84 9.64
N ILE A 43 1.50 1.74 8.95
CA ILE A 43 1.09 0.49 9.60
C ILE A 43 2.22 -0.06 10.49
N VAL A 44 3.46 -0.06 9.99
CA VAL A 44 4.63 -0.58 10.73
C VAL A 44 5.03 0.37 11.85
N GLY A 45 4.84 1.68 11.70
CA GLY A 45 5.06 2.65 12.76
C GLY A 45 4.06 2.52 13.92
N ASP A 46 2.84 2.06 13.63
CA ASP A 46 1.80 1.82 14.64
C ASP A 46 1.91 0.45 15.33
N LEU A 47 2.56 -0.55 14.70
CA LEU A 47 2.71 -1.90 15.25
C LEU A 47 3.97 -2.01 16.10
N GLU A 48 3.88 -2.71 17.24
CA GLU A 48 5.08 -3.10 17.99
C GLU A 48 5.87 -4.17 17.23
N LEU A 49 7.19 -4.21 17.47
CA LEU A 49 8.13 -5.04 16.69
C LEU A 49 7.74 -6.53 16.64
N ASP A 50 7.18 -7.04 17.75
CA ASP A 50 6.78 -8.44 17.91
C ASP A 50 5.48 -8.76 17.17
N GLU A 51 4.53 -7.81 17.15
CA GLU A 51 3.28 -7.94 16.40
C GLU A 51 3.52 -7.93 14.88
N THR A 52 4.57 -7.28 14.40
CA THR A 52 4.83 -7.13 12.96
C THR A 52 5.08 -8.49 12.26
N LEU A 53 5.63 -9.48 12.97
CA LEU A 53 5.89 -10.81 12.42
C LEU A 53 4.65 -11.70 12.40
N THR A 54 3.81 -11.63 13.42
CA THR A 54 2.56 -12.42 13.52
C THR A 54 1.40 -11.78 12.74
N SER A 55 1.49 -10.48 12.46
CA SER A 55 0.41 -9.69 11.87
C SER A 55 0.52 -9.48 10.36
N ARG A 56 1.29 -10.30 9.63
CA ARG A 56 1.42 -10.18 8.16
C ARG A 56 0.06 -10.14 7.46
N ASP A 57 -0.90 -10.96 7.90
CA ASP A 57 -2.25 -10.96 7.33
C ASP A 57 -3.02 -9.67 7.63
N ILE A 58 -2.84 -9.10 8.81
CA ILE A 58 -3.44 -7.81 9.20
C ILE A 58 -2.83 -6.68 8.39
N VAL A 59 -1.50 -6.65 8.24
CA VAL A 59 -0.78 -5.67 7.42
C VAL A 59 -1.26 -5.75 5.98
N ASN A 60 -1.30 -6.96 5.39
CA ASN A 60 -1.77 -7.16 4.02
C ASN A 60 -3.22 -6.72 3.84
N THR A 61 -4.09 -7.05 4.80
CA THR A 61 -5.51 -6.67 4.72
C THR A 61 -5.69 -5.16 4.80
N ARG A 62 -5.03 -4.49 5.74
CA ARG A 62 -5.08 -3.02 5.86
C ARG A 62 -4.49 -2.33 4.64
N LEU A 63 -3.33 -2.79 4.18
CA LEU A 63 -2.67 -2.26 2.99
C LEU A 63 -3.60 -2.37 1.78
N ARG A 64 -4.24 -3.52 1.59
CA ARG A 64 -5.19 -3.73 0.48
C ARG A 64 -6.36 -2.75 0.55
N VAL A 65 -7.00 -2.60 1.71
CA VAL A 65 -8.15 -1.70 1.87
C VAL A 65 -7.79 -0.24 1.55
N ILE A 66 -6.67 0.24 2.07
CA ILE A 66 -6.23 1.63 1.86
C ILE A 66 -5.84 1.88 0.40
N LEU A 67 -5.15 0.91 -0.22
CA LEU A 67 -4.81 0.99 -1.64
C LEU A 67 -6.07 1.02 -2.50
N ASP A 68 -7.00 0.09 -2.27
CA ASP A 68 -8.27 -0.05 -3.01
C ASP A 68 -9.10 1.25 -2.99
N GLU A 69 -9.31 1.82 -1.79
CA GLU A 69 -10.06 3.07 -1.62
C GLU A 69 -9.42 4.25 -2.36
N ALA A 70 -8.10 4.30 -2.38
CA ALA A 70 -7.38 5.35 -3.09
C ALA A 70 -7.33 5.11 -4.61
N THR A 71 -7.25 3.84 -5.05
CA THR A 71 -7.17 3.44 -6.47
C THR A 71 -8.50 3.57 -7.20
N ASP A 72 -9.62 3.40 -6.50
CA ASP A 72 -10.97 3.52 -7.06
C ASP A 72 -11.24 4.81 -7.85
N LYS A 73 -10.56 5.90 -7.48
CA LYS A 73 -10.71 7.21 -8.16
C LYS A 73 -10.11 7.23 -9.55
N TRP A 74 -9.07 6.43 -9.80
CA TRP A 74 -8.33 6.41 -11.05
C TRP A 74 -8.41 5.06 -11.77
N GLY A 75 -9.37 4.21 -11.40
CA GLY A 75 -9.75 3.00 -12.15
C GLY A 75 -8.72 1.89 -12.12
#